data_AF-A0A078AX76-F1
#
_entry.id   AF-A0A078AX76-F1
#
_cell.length_a   1.000
_cell.length_b   1.000
_cell.length_c   1.000
_cell.angle_alpha   90.00
_cell.angle_beta   90.00
_cell.angle_gamma   90.00
#
_symmetry.space_group_name_H-M   'P 1'
#
loop_
_entity.id
_entity.type
_entity.pdbx_description
1 polymer ?
#
loop_
_entity_poly.entity_id
_entity_poly.type
_entity_poly.pdbx_seq_one_letter_code
_entity_poly.pdbx_strand_id
1 'polypeptide(L)'
;MESGSVSSGEKKFLAFLIDYIVETNPGDLYTNISKLSQHMLDNMPAKCEENLYRKQYGNLKDCCLQGKGIMQVLNLDGTCFRMKKHQEVVKAYENGVLTEDAYSKYLQGRESYLLKHLGLMKENDMNQCIKCEQRYHNRANQPGQCITDNGAHAPQYDFTKDENVLNCEI
;
A
#
# COMPACT_ATOMS: atom_id res chain seq x y z
N MET A 1 6.11 -0.46 -26.92
CA MET A 1 5.20 0.51 -26.27
C MET A 1 6.08 1.43 -25.46
N GLU A 2 6.18 2.70 -25.86
CA GLU A 2 6.98 3.69 -25.13
C GLU A 2 6.45 3.79 -23.70
N SER A 3 7.32 3.51 -22.73
CA SER A 3 7.10 3.77 -21.31
C SER A 3 6.92 5.28 -21.15
N GLY A 4 5.70 5.76 -21.31
CA GLY A 4 5.37 7.18 -21.19
C GLY A 4 5.86 7.69 -19.84
N SER A 5 6.88 8.55 -19.87
CA SER A 5 7.53 9.09 -18.69
C SER A 5 6.51 9.81 -17.81
N VAL A 6 6.47 9.48 -16.52
CA VAL A 6 5.63 10.17 -15.52
C VAL A 6 6.10 11.62 -15.37
N SER A 7 5.18 12.57 -15.47
CA SER A 7 5.50 13.99 -15.39
C SER A 7 6.02 14.40 -14.00
N SER A 8 6.82 15.47 -13.92
CA SER A 8 7.29 15.98 -12.61
C SER A 8 6.16 16.37 -11.67
N GLY A 9 5.04 16.91 -12.20
CA GLY A 9 3.87 17.25 -11.39
C GLY A 9 3.18 16.02 -10.81
N GLU A 10 3.07 14.95 -11.61
CA GLU A 10 2.53 13.67 -11.14
C GLU A 10 3.42 13.03 -10.07
N LYS A 11 4.74 13.10 -10.21
CA LYS A 11 5.69 12.60 -9.18
C LYS A 11 5.54 13.32 -7.85
N LYS A 12 5.42 14.66 -7.88
CA LYS A 12 5.18 15.46 -6.66
C LYS A 12 3.82 15.15 -6.05
N PHE A 13 2.79 15.00 -6.88
CA PHE A 13 1.47 14.60 -6.40
C PHE A 13 1.50 13.20 -5.76
N LEU A 14 2.19 12.24 -6.37
CA LEU A 14 2.42 10.90 -5.82
C LEU A 14 3.15 10.94 -4.48
N ALA A 15 4.22 11.74 -4.37
CA ALA A 15 4.94 11.92 -3.11
C ALA A 15 4.01 12.43 -2.01
N PHE A 16 3.22 13.47 -2.31
CA PHE A 16 2.19 13.98 -1.40
C PHE A 16 1.17 12.90 -0.99
N LEU A 17 0.68 12.08 -1.93
CA LEU A 17 -0.25 10.99 -1.61
C LEU A 17 0.37 9.97 -0.65
N ILE A 18 1.63 9.60 -0.88
CA ILE A 18 2.35 8.66 -0.01
C ILE A 18 2.56 9.27 1.37
N ASP A 19 3.06 10.51 1.44
CA ASP A 19 3.27 11.22 2.71
C ASP A 19 1.97 11.27 3.51
N TYR A 20 0.88 11.70 2.88
CA TYR A 20 -0.41 11.79 3.54
C TYR A 20 -0.90 10.43 4.06
N ILE A 21 -0.78 9.35 3.26
CA ILE A 21 -1.19 8.01 3.69
C ILE A 21 -0.34 7.54 4.89
N VAL A 22 0.97 7.72 4.83
CA VAL A 22 1.90 7.27 5.87
C VAL A 22 1.73 8.09 7.15
N GLU A 23 1.44 9.39 7.06
CA GLU A 23 1.28 10.24 8.23
C GLU A 23 -0.09 10.08 8.90
N THR A 24 -1.15 9.90 8.12
CA THR A 24 -2.51 9.80 8.66
C THR A 24 -2.92 8.38 9.03
N ASN A 25 -2.34 7.37 8.37
CA ASN A 25 -2.66 5.97 8.62
C ASN A 25 -1.50 5.01 8.29
N PRO A 26 -0.35 5.13 9.00
CA PRO A 26 0.85 4.33 8.71
C PRO A 26 0.58 2.82 8.82
N GLY A 27 -0.32 2.41 9.72
CA GLY A 27 -0.58 1.00 10.01
C GLY A 27 -1.44 0.28 8.97
N ASP A 28 -2.12 0.98 8.06
CA ASP A 28 -3.00 0.34 7.08
C ASP A 28 -2.72 0.73 5.62
N LEU A 29 -1.85 1.71 5.37
CA LEU A 29 -1.43 2.12 4.03
C LEU A 29 -2.58 2.40 3.06
N TYR A 30 -3.66 2.98 3.59
CA TYR A 30 -4.78 3.44 2.80
C TYR A 30 -5.35 4.75 3.34
N THR A 31 -6.05 5.47 2.47
CA THR A 31 -6.83 6.63 2.86
C THR A 31 -8.11 6.76 2.05
N ASN A 32 -9.07 7.55 2.56
CA ASN A 32 -10.34 7.80 1.90
C ASN A 32 -10.26 9.06 1.02
N ILE A 33 -10.84 9.02 -0.18
CA ILE A 33 -10.87 10.14 -1.13
C ILE A 33 -11.41 11.42 -0.46
N SER A 34 -12.50 11.30 0.30
CA SER A 34 -13.14 12.46 0.93
C SER A 34 -12.25 13.12 1.97
N LYS A 35 -11.53 12.32 2.78
CA LYS A 35 -10.59 12.83 3.78
C LYS A 35 -9.40 13.55 3.13
N LEU A 36 -8.83 12.93 2.10
CA LEU A 36 -7.75 13.53 1.33
C LEU A 36 -8.20 14.82 0.63
N SER A 37 -9.37 14.80 -0.02
CA SER A 37 -9.91 15.99 -0.68
C SER A 37 -10.14 17.13 0.31
N GLN A 38 -10.69 16.85 1.49
CA GLN A 38 -10.88 17.84 2.55
C GLN A 38 -9.53 18.38 3.03
N HIS A 39 -8.55 17.51 3.28
CA HIS A 39 -7.22 17.94 3.69
C HIS A 39 -6.57 18.87 2.65
N MET A 40 -6.66 18.54 1.36
CA MET A 40 -6.14 19.38 0.28
C MET A 40 -6.84 20.74 0.20
N LEU A 41 -8.13 20.83 0.54
CA LEU A 41 -8.87 22.08 0.53
C LEU A 41 -8.52 22.97 1.73
N ASP A 42 -8.38 22.37 2.91
CA ASP A 42 -8.21 23.11 4.16
C ASP A 42 -6.75 23.48 4.44
N ASN A 43 -5.79 22.65 4.01
CA ASN A 43 -4.40 22.74 4.46
C ASN A 43 -3.41 23.07 3.34
N MET A 44 -3.81 23.01 2.06
CA MET A 44 -2.90 23.27 0.95
C MET A 44 -3.21 24.60 0.25
N PRO A 45 -2.18 25.39 -0.12
CA PRO A 45 -2.38 26.57 -0.94
C PRO A 45 -3.10 26.25 -2.26
N ALA A 46 -4.02 27.12 -2.70
CA ALA A 46 -4.80 26.90 -3.92
C ALA A 46 -3.96 26.76 -5.21
N LYS A 47 -2.72 27.26 -5.19
CA LYS A 47 -1.76 27.29 -6.31
C LYS A 47 -0.53 26.39 -6.08
N CYS A 48 -0.51 25.52 -5.07
CA CYS A 48 0.57 24.52 -4.99
C CYS A 48 0.46 23.52 -6.15
N GLU A 49 1.58 22.92 -6.52
CA GLU A 49 1.69 22.08 -7.71
C GLU A 49 0.78 20.85 -7.64
N GLU A 50 0.64 20.26 -6.46
CA GLU A 50 -0.20 19.09 -6.18
C GLU A 50 -1.68 19.40 -6.44
N ASN A 51 -2.14 20.57 -5.98
CA ASN A 51 -3.53 21.00 -6.15
C ASN A 51 -3.79 21.42 -7.60
N LEU A 52 -2.81 22.04 -8.27
CA LEU A 52 -2.89 22.34 -9.69
C LEU A 52 -2.94 21.07 -10.54
N TYR A 53 -2.11 20.06 -10.22
CA TYR A 53 -2.11 18.77 -10.89
C TYR A 53 -3.48 18.08 -10.75
N ARG A 54 -4.02 17.98 -9.52
CA ARG A 54 -5.37 17.44 -9.28
C ARG A 54 -6.45 18.15 -10.10
N LYS A 55 -6.40 19.49 -10.18
CA LYS A 55 -7.39 20.30 -10.89
C LYS A 55 -7.43 20.04 -12.41
N GLN A 56 -6.35 19.56 -13.02
CA GLN A 56 -6.34 19.20 -14.45
C GLN A 56 -7.35 18.09 -14.77
N TYR A 57 -7.70 17.27 -13.79
CA TYR A 57 -8.63 16.15 -13.93
C TYR A 57 -10.05 16.47 -13.43
N GLY A 58 -10.31 17.72 -13.04
CA GLY A 58 -11.60 18.15 -12.48
C GLY A 58 -11.82 17.75 -11.02
N ASN A 59 -11.61 16.48 -10.67
CA ASN A 59 -11.73 15.99 -9.30
C ASN A 59 -10.63 14.97 -8.93
N LEU A 60 -10.51 14.69 -7.62
CA LEU A 60 -9.48 13.81 -7.08
C LEU A 60 -9.63 12.35 -7.51
N LYS A 61 -10.87 11.85 -7.63
CA LYS A 61 -11.14 10.48 -8.05
C LYS A 61 -10.63 10.26 -9.47
N ASP A 62 -10.96 11.16 -10.39
CA ASP A 62 -10.54 11.10 -11.79
C ASP A 62 -9.03 11.29 -11.92
N CYS A 63 -8.44 12.18 -11.12
CA CYS A 63 -6.98 12.33 -11.05
C CYS A 63 -6.29 10.99 -10.75
N CYS A 64 -6.74 10.26 -9.73
CA CYS A 64 -6.13 9.00 -9.37
C CYS A 64 -6.48 7.82 -10.30
N LEU A 65 -7.61 7.89 -11.01
CA LEU A 65 -8.00 6.89 -12.01
C LEU A 65 -7.35 7.10 -13.39
N GLN A 66 -6.86 8.31 -13.66
CA GLN A 66 -6.26 8.65 -14.96
C GLN A 66 -4.75 8.88 -14.89
N GLY A 67 -4.20 9.17 -13.70
CA GLY A 67 -2.76 9.29 -13.47
C GLY A 67 -2.04 7.95 -13.69
N LYS A 68 -1.22 7.88 -14.74
CA LYS A 68 -0.51 6.66 -15.14
C LYS A 68 0.51 6.20 -14.10
N GLY A 69 1.21 7.12 -13.47
CA GLY A 69 2.10 6.86 -12.35
C GLY A 69 1.32 6.51 -11.09
N ILE A 70 0.20 7.21 -10.84
CA ILE A 70 -0.65 6.94 -9.67
C ILE A 70 -1.16 5.50 -9.67
N MET A 71 -1.70 5.03 -10.79
CA MET A 71 -2.21 3.66 -10.94
C MET A 71 -1.11 2.58 -10.88
N GLN A 72 0.17 2.93 -10.99
CA GLN A 72 1.26 1.98 -10.81
C GLN A 72 1.60 1.76 -9.33
N VAL A 73 1.20 2.68 -8.45
CA VAL A 73 1.54 2.65 -7.01
C VAL A 73 0.31 2.43 -6.14
N LEU A 74 -0.86 2.92 -6.56
CA LEU A 74 -2.11 2.88 -5.81
C LEU A 74 -3.19 2.09 -6.56
N ASN A 75 -4.07 1.47 -5.78
CA ASN A 75 -5.34 0.90 -6.23
C ASN A 75 -6.50 1.66 -5.63
N LEU A 76 -7.58 1.81 -6.39
CA LEU A 76 -8.85 2.31 -5.87
C LEU A 76 -9.76 1.13 -5.50
N ASP A 77 -10.19 1.09 -4.24
CA ASP A 77 -11.16 0.14 -3.70
C ASP A 77 -12.35 0.93 -3.14
N GLY A 78 -13.42 1.03 -3.94
CA GLY A 78 -14.58 1.87 -3.63
C GLY A 78 -14.22 3.36 -3.50
N THR A 79 -14.13 3.84 -2.27
CA THR A 79 -13.76 5.24 -1.94
C THR A 79 -12.39 5.36 -1.27
N CYS A 80 -11.63 4.26 -1.20
CA CYS A 80 -10.33 4.22 -0.55
C CYS A 80 -9.22 4.01 -1.57
N PHE A 81 -8.16 4.82 -1.47
CA PHE A 81 -6.88 4.54 -2.13
C PHE A 81 -6.04 3.66 -1.22
N ARG A 82 -5.57 2.54 -1.74
CA ARG A 82 -4.69 1.61 -1.04
C ARG A 82 -3.38 1.51 -1.80
N MET A 83 -2.26 1.38 -1.10
CA MET A 83 -0.99 0.99 -1.73
C MET A 83 -1.15 -0.37 -2.43
N LYS A 84 -0.54 -0.51 -3.61
CA LYS A 84 -0.41 -1.78 -4.30
C LYS A 84 0.46 -2.77 -3.51
N LYS A 85 0.51 -4.03 -3.97
CA LYS A 85 1.39 -5.03 -3.35
C LYS A 85 2.83 -4.51 -3.38
N HIS A 86 3.61 -4.86 -2.35
CA HIS A 86 4.98 -4.33 -2.20
C HIS A 86 5.82 -4.45 -3.47
N GLN A 87 5.83 -5.63 -4.08
CA GLN A 87 6.57 -5.89 -5.33
C GLN A 87 6.15 -4.98 -6.50
N GLU A 88 4.89 -4.55 -6.57
CA GLU A 88 4.42 -3.61 -7.59
C GLU A 88 4.94 -2.19 -7.32
N VAL A 89 4.95 -1.76 -6.05
CA VAL A 89 5.50 -0.45 -5.65
C VAL A 89 7.02 -0.40 -5.88
N VAL A 90 7.75 -1.48 -5.58
CA VAL A 90 9.19 -1.59 -5.90
C VAL A 90 9.42 -1.45 -7.40
N LYS A 91 8.66 -2.17 -8.23
CA LYS A 91 8.76 -2.04 -9.70
C LYS A 91 8.46 -0.62 -10.17
N ALA A 92 7.48 0.06 -9.58
CA ALA A 92 7.17 1.45 -9.93
C ALA A 92 8.35 2.38 -9.59
N TYR A 93 9.01 2.18 -8.45
CA TYR A 93 10.23 2.90 -8.09
C TYR A 93 11.37 2.62 -9.07
N GLU A 94 11.64 1.35 -9.39
CA GLU A 94 12.68 0.95 -10.37
C GLU A 94 12.43 1.54 -11.77
N ASN A 95 11.16 1.71 -12.15
CA ASN A 95 10.75 2.37 -13.39
C ASN A 95 10.80 3.91 -13.33
N GLY A 96 11.26 4.49 -12.22
CA GLY A 96 11.38 5.92 -12.02
C GLY A 96 10.04 6.64 -11.84
N VAL A 97 8.97 5.95 -11.44
CA VAL A 97 7.67 6.57 -11.13
C VAL A 97 7.72 7.33 -9.81
N LEU A 98 8.41 6.76 -8.81
CA LEU A 98 8.60 7.35 -7.49
C LEU A 98 9.97 8.04 -7.40
N THR A 99 10.03 9.11 -6.61
CA THR A 99 11.30 9.66 -6.15
C THR A 99 11.86 8.80 -5.03
N GLU A 100 13.16 8.92 -4.77
CA GLU A 100 13.82 8.21 -3.66
C GLU A 100 13.21 8.59 -2.30
N ASP A 101 12.89 9.87 -2.09
CA ASP A 101 12.23 10.35 -0.87
C ASP A 101 10.84 9.71 -0.69
N ALA A 102 10.02 9.69 -1.74
CA ALA A 102 8.69 9.11 -1.69
C ALA A 102 8.74 7.59 -1.45
N TYR A 103 9.70 6.91 -2.08
CA TYR A 103 9.91 5.48 -1.86
C TYR A 103 10.37 5.19 -0.43
N SER A 104 11.29 6.00 0.10
CA SER A 104 11.76 5.89 1.49
C SER A 104 10.62 6.09 2.50
N LYS A 105 9.74 7.08 2.28
CA LYS A 105 8.55 7.27 3.11
C LYS A 105 7.60 6.07 3.04
N TYR A 106 7.38 5.54 1.84
CA TYR A 106 6.58 4.32 1.66
C TYR A 106 7.15 3.15 2.47
N LEU A 107 8.48 2.95 2.48
CA LEU A 107 9.11 1.89 3.27
C LEU A 107 8.87 2.06 4.78
N GLN A 108 8.92 3.29 5.30
CA GLN A 108 8.60 3.57 6.71
C GLN A 108 7.14 3.21 7.05
N GLY A 109 6.20 3.58 6.18
CA GLY A 109 4.80 3.20 6.33
C GLY A 109 4.61 1.68 6.23
N ARG A 110 5.33 1.02 5.32
CA ARG A 110 5.29 -0.43 5.15
C ARG A 110 5.78 -1.19 6.37
N GLU A 111 6.87 -0.72 6.99
CA GLU A 111 7.36 -1.26 8.25
C GLU A 111 6.29 -1.17 9.35
N SER A 112 5.69 0.01 9.51
CA SER A 112 4.61 0.25 10.47
C SER A 112 3.38 -0.65 10.21
N TYR A 113 3.01 -0.82 8.93
CA TYR A 113 1.96 -1.73 8.50
C TYR A 113 2.26 -3.17 8.88
N LEU A 114 3.47 -3.66 8.57
CA LEU A 114 3.85 -5.04 8.90
C LEU A 114 3.89 -5.26 10.41
N LEU A 115 4.46 -4.34 11.19
CA LEU A 115 4.50 -4.46 12.64
C LEU A 115 3.09 -4.61 13.22
N LYS A 116 2.14 -3.78 12.77
CA LYS A 116 0.73 -3.87 13.19
C LYS A 116 0.09 -5.19 12.77
N HIS A 117 0.15 -5.53 11.48
CA HIS A 117 -0.60 -6.67 10.94
C HIS A 117 -0.01 -8.02 11.36
N LEU A 118 1.32 -8.15 11.38
CA LEU A 118 1.99 -9.37 11.86
C LEU A 118 1.87 -9.50 13.38
N GLY A 119 1.92 -8.39 14.12
CA GLY A 119 1.62 -8.38 15.57
C GLY A 119 0.22 -8.91 15.86
N LEU A 120 -0.81 -8.39 15.16
CA LEU A 120 -2.18 -8.89 15.28
C LEU A 120 -2.30 -10.36 14.90
N MET A 121 -1.60 -10.82 13.86
CA MET A 121 -1.59 -12.24 13.48
C MET A 121 -0.99 -13.12 14.58
N LYS A 122 0.15 -12.71 15.15
CA LYS A 122 0.78 -13.38 16.29
C LYS A 122 -0.16 -13.46 17.49
N GLU A 123 -0.80 -12.34 17.87
CA GLU A 123 -1.70 -12.27 19.02
C GLU A 123 -2.98 -13.11 18.85
N ASN A 124 -3.48 -13.24 17.62
CA ASN A 124 -4.71 -13.98 17.32
C ASN A 124 -4.49 -15.43 16.87
N ASP A 125 -3.25 -15.94 17.00
CA ASP A 125 -2.85 -17.29 16.57
C ASP A 125 -3.24 -17.56 15.09
N MET A 126 -2.94 -16.58 14.24
CA MET A 126 -3.20 -16.60 12.80
C MET A 126 -1.89 -16.66 12.01
N ASN A 127 -1.99 -17.13 10.77
CA ASN A 127 -0.90 -17.12 9.81
C ASN A 127 -1.43 -16.80 8.41
N GLN A 128 -0.51 -16.63 7.45
CA GLN A 128 -0.82 -16.49 6.04
C GLN A 128 -0.26 -17.70 5.30
N CYS A 129 -1.03 -18.22 4.35
CA CYS A 129 -0.58 -19.35 3.56
C CYS A 129 0.44 -18.90 2.49
N ILE A 130 1.66 -19.45 2.49
CA ILE A 130 2.67 -19.13 1.46
C ILE A 130 2.24 -19.54 0.03
N LYS A 131 1.31 -20.49 -0.08
CA LYS A 131 0.85 -21.03 -1.38
C LYS A 131 -0.34 -20.29 -1.98
N CYS A 132 -1.33 -19.95 -1.14
CA CYS A 132 -2.59 -19.35 -1.61
C CYS A 132 -2.84 -17.94 -1.06
N GLU A 133 -1.90 -17.39 -0.29
CA GLU A 133 -1.94 -16.05 0.32
C GLU A 133 -3.10 -15.80 1.29
N GLN A 134 -3.96 -16.80 1.57
CA GLN A 134 -5.09 -16.64 2.49
C GLN A 134 -4.62 -16.63 3.95
N ARG A 135 -5.27 -15.79 4.77
CA ARG A 135 -5.09 -15.78 6.23
C ARG A 135 -5.95 -16.86 6.87
N TYR A 136 -5.42 -17.55 7.86
CA TYR A 136 -6.11 -18.63 8.56
C TYR A 136 -5.71 -18.67 10.05
N HIS A 137 -6.55 -19.23 10.91
CA HIS A 137 -6.20 -19.53 12.29
C HIS A 137 -5.43 -20.85 12.37
N ASN A 138 -4.29 -20.88 13.05
CA ASN A 138 -3.45 -22.09 13.15
C ASN A 138 -4.22 -23.28 13.72
N ARG A 139 -5.08 -23.04 14.72
CA ARG A 139 -5.90 -24.07 15.39
C ARG A 139 -6.99 -24.65 14.51
N ALA A 140 -7.43 -23.92 13.48
CA ALA A 140 -8.51 -24.31 12.59
C ALA A 140 -7.99 -24.86 11.24
N ASN A 141 -6.66 -24.92 11.06
CA ASN A 141 -6.03 -25.33 9.81
C ASN A 141 -6.19 -26.84 9.57
N GLN A 142 -6.89 -27.22 8.51
CA GLN A 142 -7.21 -28.61 8.18
C GLN A 142 -6.96 -28.92 6.70
N PRO A 143 -6.75 -30.20 6.32
CA PRO A 143 -6.72 -30.61 4.92
C PRO A 143 -7.96 -30.15 4.15
N GLY A 144 -7.80 -29.76 2.89
CA GLY A 144 -8.88 -29.27 2.02
C GLY A 144 -9.10 -27.75 2.06
N GLN A 145 -8.43 -27.00 2.94
CA GLN A 145 -8.62 -25.55 3.06
C GLN A 145 -7.72 -24.74 2.12
N CYS A 146 -6.54 -25.26 1.78
CA CYS A 146 -5.66 -24.60 0.82
C CYS A 146 -6.19 -24.80 -0.61
N ILE A 147 -6.62 -23.70 -1.25
CA ILE A 147 -7.18 -23.73 -2.61
C ILE A 147 -6.18 -24.17 -3.69
N THR A 148 -4.87 -24.12 -3.41
CA THR A 148 -3.83 -24.42 -4.41
C THR A 148 -3.59 -25.92 -4.55
N ASP A 149 -3.66 -26.68 -3.45
CA ASP A 149 -3.31 -28.11 -3.43
C ASP A 149 -4.34 -28.98 -2.69
N ASN A 150 -5.46 -28.41 -2.25
CA ASN A 150 -6.46 -29.04 -1.38
C ASN A 150 -5.85 -29.65 -0.10
N GLY A 151 -4.69 -29.17 0.34
CA GLY A 151 -4.04 -29.53 1.59
C GLY A 151 -4.43 -28.60 2.74
N ALA A 152 -3.73 -28.73 3.87
CA ALA A 152 -3.73 -27.70 4.90
C ALA A 152 -2.92 -26.49 4.40
N HIS A 153 -3.24 -25.29 4.91
CA HIS A 153 -2.44 -24.11 4.61
C HIS A 153 -1.01 -24.27 5.16
N ALA A 154 -0.03 -23.84 4.36
CA ALA A 154 1.39 -23.85 4.76
C ALA A 154 1.77 -22.47 5.32
N PRO A 155 2.30 -22.38 6.56
CA PRO A 155 2.58 -21.10 7.19
C PRO A 155 3.65 -20.33 6.42
N GLN A 156 3.46 -19.02 6.32
CA GLN A 156 4.46 -18.09 5.80
C GLN A 156 5.37 -17.56 6.91
N TYR A 157 4.86 -17.51 8.16
CA TYR A 157 5.58 -16.94 9.28
C TYR A 157 5.76 -17.95 10.43
N ASP A 158 6.92 -17.93 11.07
CA ASP A 158 7.19 -18.57 12.36
C ASP A 158 7.37 -17.49 13.43
N PHE A 159 6.29 -17.16 14.14
CA PHE A 159 6.31 -16.13 15.18
C PHE A 159 7.02 -16.55 16.48
N THR A 160 7.56 -17.78 16.55
CA THR A 160 8.39 -18.26 17.67
C THR A 160 9.88 -18.02 17.44
N LYS A 161 10.27 -17.73 16.19
CA LYS A 161 11.67 -17.55 15.76
C LYS A 161 12.33 -16.29 16.32
N ASP A 162 11.58 -15.18 16.40
CA ASP A 162 12.10 -13.85 16.82
C ASP A 162 10.99 -13.07 17.56
N GLU A 163 11.39 -12.20 18.50
CA GLU A 163 10.47 -11.23 19.12
C GLU A 163 10.02 -10.17 18.12
N ASN A 164 10.92 -9.74 17.23
CA ASN A 164 10.63 -8.85 16.13
C ASN A 164 9.91 -9.62 15.01
N VAL A 165 8.60 -9.38 14.90
CA VAL A 165 7.72 -10.03 13.92
C VAL A 165 8.16 -9.85 12.47
N LEU A 166 8.98 -8.83 12.16
CA LEU A 166 9.52 -8.60 10.83
C LEU A 166 10.55 -9.65 10.39
N ASN A 167 11.17 -10.35 11.34
CA ASN A 167 12.18 -11.38 11.08
C ASN A 167 11.60 -12.81 11.02
N CYS A 168 10.28 -12.93 11.16
CA CYS A 168 9.58 -14.19 11.34
C CYS A 168 9.15 -14.87 10.04
N GLU A 169 9.43 -14.32 8.86
CA GLU A 169 9.16 -15.01 7.58
C GLU A 169 10.03 -16.29 7.45
N ILE A 170 9.42 -17.36 6.93
CA ILE A 170 10.01 -18.71 6.75
C ILE A 170 10.74 -18.82 5.41
#